data_AF-A0A2T2V8U1-F1
#
_entry.id   AF-A0A2T2V8U1-F1
#
_cell.length_a   1.000
_cell.length_b   1.000
_cell.length_c   1.000
_cell.angle_alpha   90.00
_cell.angle_beta   90.00
_cell.angle_gamma   90.00
#
_symmetry.space_group_name_H-M   'P 1'
#
loop_
_entity.id
_entity.type
_entity.pdbx_description
1 polymer ?
#
loop_
_entity_poly.entity_id
_entity_poly.type
_entity_poly.pdbx_seq_one_letter_code
_entity_poly.pdbx_strand_id
1 'polypeptide(L)'
;MAEATKARFNRRLREEGGPTGQWQTGQVPVARLCGKELVLSAWAIEDADPAKIPTAIRNWRGLAPEERWWLFTMTNAVTGHAVTGRNRGWRKAVRYALTENPVSSSDVESRKEMDFGLFRQAT
;
A
#
# COMPACT_ATOMS: atom_id res chain seq x y z
N MET A 1 8.12 2.48 -7.63
CA MET A 1 6.84 2.66 -6.89
C MET A 1 5.74 3.15 -7.82
N ALA A 2 5.90 4.31 -8.46
CA ALA A 2 4.88 4.95 -9.30
C ALA A 2 4.15 4.00 -10.27
N GLU A 3 4.87 3.21 -11.08
CA GLU A 3 4.24 2.29 -12.04
C GLU A 3 3.40 1.18 -11.38
N ALA A 4 3.90 0.58 -10.28
CA ALA A 4 3.15 -0.47 -9.56
C ALA A 4 1.86 0.09 -8.95
N THR A 5 1.91 1.33 -8.46
CA THR A 5 0.77 2.00 -7.86
C THR A 5 -0.24 2.45 -8.93
N LYS A 6 0.24 3.05 -10.03
CA LYS A 6 -0.56 3.42 -11.21
C LYS A 6 -1.33 2.23 -11.77
N ALA A 7 -0.66 1.10 -11.97
CA ALA A 7 -1.29 -0.12 -12.48
C ALA A 7 -2.43 -0.61 -11.56
N ARG A 8 -2.23 -0.58 -10.24
CA ARG A 8 -3.26 -0.95 -9.26
C ARG A 8 -4.44 0.01 -9.27
N PHE A 9 -4.19 1.32 -9.32
CA PHE A 9 -5.27 2.33 -9.28
C PHE A 9 -6.08 2.35 -10.58
N ASN A 10 -5.42 2.18 -11.73
CA ASN A 10 -6.11 2.02 -13.00
C ASN A 10 -6.90 0.72 -13.09
N ARG A 11 -6.53 -0.32 -12.33
CA ARG A 11 -7.35 -1.52 -12.20
C ARG A 11 -8.65 -1.23 -11.42
N ARG A 12 -8.55 -0.56 -10.27
CA ARG A 12 -9.72 -0.18 -9.46
C ARG A 12 -10.65 0.79 -10.18
N LEU A 13 -10.11 1.80 -10.87
CA LEU A 13 -10.93 2.71 -11.68
C LEU A 13 -11.74 1.96 -12.74
N ARG A 14 -11.16 0.93 -13.36
CA ARG A 14 -11.89 0.06 -14.31
C ARG A 14 -12.98 -0.77 -13.62
N GLU A 15 -12.68 -1.31 -12.44
CA GLU A 15 -13.66 -2.06 -11.62
C GLU A 15 -14.84 -1.15 -11.19
N GLU A 16 -14.57 0.14 -10.95
CA GLU A 16 -15.57 1.17 -10.60
C GLU A 16 -16.29 1.78 -11.84
N GLY A 17 -15.96 1.34 -13.07
CA GLY A 17 -16.56 1.84 -14.32
C GLY A 17 -16.04 3.21 -14.79
N GLY A 18 -14.97 3.71 -14.18
CA GLY A 18 -14.35 5.00 -14.50
C GLY A 18 -13.22 4.93 -15.54
N PRO A 19 -12.85 6.08 -16.15
CA PRO A 19 -11.71 6.16 -17.06
C PRO A 19 -10.38 5.96 -16.33
N THR A 20 -9.42 5.27 -16.97
CA THR A 20 -8.07 5.11 -16.43
C THR A 20 -7.26 6.39 -16.57
N GLY A 21 -6.43 6.67 -15.57
CA GLY A 21 -5.58 7.85 -15.55
C GLY A 21 -4.16 7.57 -16.03
N GLN A 22 -3.64 8.37 -16.96
CA GLN A 22 -2.19 8.48 -17.13
C GLN A 22 -1.67 9.47 -16.10
N TRP A 23 -0.67 9.06 -15.30
CA TRP A 23 -0.09 9.93 -14.29
C TRP A 23 0.81 10.95 -14.98
N GLN A 24 0.22 12.10 -15.29
CA GLN A 24 0.86 13.26 -15.88
C GLN A 24 0.49 14.49 -15.04
N THR A 25 1.28 15.55 -15.15
CA THR A 25 0.96 16.81 -14.47
C THR A 25 -0.37 17.34 -15.00
N GLY A 26 -1.36 17.51 -14.12
CA GLY A 26 -2.71 17.94 -14.47
C GLY A 26 -3.78 17.23 -13.65
N GLN A 27 -5.03 17.31 -14.09
CA GLN A 27 -6.13 16.56 -13.49
C GLN A 27 -6.15 15.13 -14.02
N VAL A 28 -5.93 14.17 -13.13
CA VAL A 28 -5.93 12.73 -13.46
C VAL A 28 -6.94 12.04 -12.55
N PRO A 29 -7.89 11.26 -13.10
CA PRO A 29 -8.83 10.51 -12.28
C PRO A 29 -8.04 9.52 -11.42
N VAL A 30 -8.30 9.55 -10.11
CA VAL A 30 -7.72 8.64 -9.12
C VAL A 30 -8.83 8.09 -8.24
N ALA A 31 -8.77 6.79 -7.96
CA ALA A 31 -9.74 6.16 -7.06
C ALA A 31 -9.68 6.81 -5.68
N ARG A 32 -10.82 6.95 -5.00
CA ARG A 32 -10.96 7.72 -3.74
C ARG A 32 -9.93 7.38 -2.65
N LEU A 33 -9.51 6.12 -2.58
CA LEU A 33 -8.63 5.60 -1.52
C LEU A 33 -7.13 5.62 -1.91
N CYS A 34 -6.83 6.08 -3.11
CA CYS A 34 -5.48 6.27 -3.67
C CYS A 34 -4.56 7.07 -2.72
N GLY A 35 -5.04 8.22 -2.23
CA GLY A 35 -4.22 9.12 -1.42
C GLY A 35 -3.70 8.46 -0.14
N LYS A 36 -4.56 7.69 0.54
CA LYS A 36 -4.18 6.99 1.79
C LYS A 36 -3.10 5.95 1.57
N GLU A 37 -3.25 5.15 0.50
CA GLU A 37 -2.29 4.10 0.17
C GLU A 37 -0.95 4.65 -0.31
N LEU A 38 -0.98 5.77 -1.05
CA LEU A 38 0.22 6.49 -1.46
C LEU A 38 0.98 7.06 -0.26
N VAL A 39 0.28 7.72 0.65
CA VAL A 39 0.88 8.31 1.85
C VAL A 39 1.51 7.23 2.73
N LEU A 40 0.80 6.11 2.96
CA LEU A 40 1.35 4.98 3.70
C LEU A 40 2.62 4.41 3.05
N SER A 41 2.61 4.27 1.73
CA SER A 41 3.77 3.79 0.98
C SER A 41 4.95 4.76 1.05
N ALA A 42 4.67 6.07 1.01
CA ALA A 42 5.69 7.11 1.15
C ALA A 42 6.32 7.09 2.55
N TRP A 43 5.53 6.97 3.62
CA TRP A 43 6.05 6.83 4.98
C TRP A 43 6.92 5.58 5.17
N ALA A 44 6.57 4.48 4.49
CA ALA A 44 7.33 3.23 4.58
C ALA A 44 8.74 3.34 3.99
N ILE A 45 8.89 4.10 2.89
CA ILE A 45 10.17 4.22 2.18
C ILE A 45 10.94 5.49 2.54
N GLU A 46 10.35 6.40 3.31
CA GLU A 46 10.88 7.72 3.64
C GLU A 46 12.34 7.68 4.13
N ASP A 47 12.64 6.77 5.05
CA ASP A 47 13.96 6.57 5.64
C ASP A 47 14.45 5.12 5.39
N ALA A 48 13.97 4.47 4.33
CA ALA A 48 14.41 3.12 3.98
C ALA A 48 15.65 3.17 3.07
N ASP A 49 16.51 2.15 3.19
CA ASP A 49 17.56 1.91 2.21
C ASP A 49 16.91 1.75 0.81
N PRO A 50 17.35 2.49 -0.23
CA PRO A 50 16.85 2.36 -1.58
C PRO A 50 16.83 0.91 -2.10
N ALA A 51 17.76 0.06 -1.65
CA ALA A 51 17.80 -1.36 -2.01
C ALA A 51 16.55 -2.14 -1.54
N LYS A 52 15.84 -1.65 -0.52
CA LYS A 52 14.65 -2.29 0.07
C LYS A 52 13.33 -1.82 -0.54
N ILE A 53 13.35 -0.77 -1.38
CA ILE A 53 12.14 -0.26 -2.04
C ILE A 53 11.44 -1.32 -2.91
N PRO A 54 12.13 -2.19 -3.68
CA PRO A 54 11.47 -3.28 -4.41
C PRO A 54 10.72 -4.26 -3.49
N THR A 55 11.29 -4.58 -2.33
CA THR A 55 10.64 -5.41 -1.31
C THR A 55 9.42 -4.71 -0.73
N ALA A 56 9.51 -3.42 -0.41
CA ALA A 56 8.37 -2.61 0.02
C ALA A 56 7.22 -2.61 -0.98
N ILE A 57 7.52 -2.47 -2.29
CA ILE A 57 6.52 -2.56 -3.35
C ILE A 57 5.83 -3.93 -3.35
N ARG A 58 6.61 -5.01 -3.26
CA ARG A 58 6.09 -6.40 -3.26
C ARG A 58 5.17 -6.64 -2.07
N ASN A 59 5.61 -6.24 -0.88
CA ASN A 59 4.89 -6.42 0.38
C ASN A 59 3.60 -5.60 0.37
N TRP A 60 3.67 -4.33 -0.05
CA TRP A 60 2.48 -3.49 -0.23
C TRP A 60 1.49 -4.06 -1.25
N ARG A 61 1.97 -4.66 -2.35
CA ARG A 61 1.12 -5.33 -3.35
C ARG A 61 0.47 -6.62 -2.80
N GLY A 62 1.09 -7.27 -1.82
CA GLY A 62 0.61 -8.50 -1.20
C GLY A 62 -0.45 -8.29 -0.13
N LEU A 63 -0.61 -7.07 0.40
CA LEU A 63 -1.67 -6.75 1.35
C LEU A 63 -3.06 -6.72 0.67
N ALA A 64 -4.09 -7.11 1.40
CA ALA A 64 -5.48 -6.85 1.03
C ALA A 64 -5.79 -5.33 1.09
N PRO A 65 -6.77 -4.82 0.35
CA PRO A 65 -7.22 -3.42 0.46
C PRO A 65 -7.52 -3.00 1.91
N GLU A 66 -8.17 -3.86 2.67
CA GLU A 66 -8.60 -3.65 4.05
C GLU A 66 -7.40 -3.53 4.99
N GLU A 67 -6.39 -4.40 4.84
CA GLU A 67 -5.15 -4.35 5.62
C GLU A 67 -4.40 -3.04 5.38
N ARG A 68 -4.39 -2.52 4.14
CA ARG A 68 -3.77 -1.23 3.82
C ARG A 68 -4.48 -0.08 4.55
N TRP A 69 -5.81 -0.08 4.56
CA TRP A 69 -6.58 0.98 5.21
C TRP A 69 -6.52 0.89 6.72
N TRP A 70 -6.46 -0.33 7.26
CA TRP A 70 -6.22 -0.57 8.67
C TRP A 70 -4.85 -0.02 9.09
N LEU A 71 -3.78 -0.35 8.35
CA LEU A 71 -2.43 0.18 8.60
C LEU A 71 -2.40 1.71 8.53
N PHE A 72 -3.04 2.31 7.52
CA PHE A 72 -3.17 3.77 7.43
C PHE A 72 -3.89 4.34 8.66
N THR A 73 -5.00 3.75 9.08
CA THR A 73 -5.81 4.25 10.19
C THR A 73 -5.07 4.16 11.51
N MET A 74 -4.43 3.01 11.79
CA MET A 74 -3.59 2.83 12.97
C MET A 74 -2.43 3.81 13.01
N THR A 75 -1.86 4.11 11.85
CA THR A 75 -0.76 5.06 11.71
C THR A 75 -1.21 6.51 11.91
N ASN A 76 -2.28 6.90 11.21
CA ASN A 76 -2.80 8.27 11.22
C ASN A 76 -3.48 8.65 12.55
N ALA A 77 -4.00 7.65 13.29
CA ALA A 77 -4.55 7.87 14.63
C ALA A 77 -3.47 8.19 15.67
N VAL A 78 -2.20 7.86 15.40
CA VAL A 78 -1.10 8.12 16.33
C VAL A 78 -0.47 9.48 16.03
N THR A 79 -0.39 10.32 17.05
CA THR A 79 0.26 11.63 16.95
C THR A 79 1.78 11.48 16.83
N GLY A 80 2.39 12.29 15.97
CA GLY A 80 3.84 12.37 15.83
C GLY A 80 4.22 13.64 15.09
N HIS A 81 5.19 14.39 15.61
CA HIS A 81 5.70 15.57 14.93
C HIS A 81 6.26 15.18 13.55
N ALA A 82 5.86 15.90 12.50
CA ALA A 82 6.23 15.57 11.13
C ALA A 82 7.76 15.53 10.90
N VAL A 83 8.52 16.36 11.63
CA VAL A 83 9.97 16.51 11.48
C VAL A 83 10.75 15.78 12.58
N THR A 84 10.38 15.96 13.85
CA THR A 84 11.11 15.36 14.99
C THR A 84 10.66 13.93 15.32
N GLY A 85 9.56 13.47 14.73
CA GLY A 85 9.03 12.11 14.86
C GLY A 85 9.52 11.13 13.79
N ARG A 86 10.39 11.56 12.86
CA ARG A 86 11.00 10.67 11.85
C ARG A 86 11.74 9.53 12.54
N ASN A 87 11.74 8.35 11.92
CA ASN A 87 12.39 7.14 12.45
C ASN A 87 11.94 6.65 13.85
N ARG A 88 10.81 7.12 14.40
CA ARG A 88 10.32 6.73 15.73
C ARG A 88 8.89 6.20 15.68
N GLY A 89 8.54 5.37 16.66
CA GLY A 89 7.18 4.84 16.84
C GLY A 89 6.61 4.18 15.58
N TRP A 90 5.42 4.61 15.16
CA TRP A 90 4.72 4.07 14.00
C TRP A 90 5.50 4.20 12.70
N ARG A 91 6.31 5.26 12.50
CA ARG A 91 7.11 5.45 11.26
C ARG A 91 8.12 4.33 11.10
N LYS A 92 8.77 3.97 12.21
CA LYS A 92 9.66 2.82 12.27
C LYS A 92 8.87 1.54 11.98
N ALA A 93 7.76 1.31 12.68
CA ALA A 93 6.95 0.11 12.50
C ALA A 93 6.47 -0.10 11.04
N VAL A 94 5.92 0.94 10.40
CA VAL A 94 5.45 0.90 9.01
C VAL A 94 6.58 0.58 8.03
N ARG A 95 7.76 1.19 8.22
CA ARG A 95 8.94 0.84 7.43
C ARG A 95 9.24 -0.65 7.58
N TYR A 96 9.45 -1.13 8.81
CA TYR A 96 9.83 -2.53 9.03
C TYR A 96 8.79 -3.52 8.48
N ALA A 97 7.50 -3.24 8.69
CA ALA A 97 6.41 -4.06 8.18
C ALA A 97 6.44 -4.23 6.65
N LEU A 98 6.86 -3.18 5.92
CA LEU A 98 6.90 -3.20 4.47
C LEU A 98 8.29 -3.53 3.91
N THR A 99 9.40 -3.22 4.58
CA THR A 99 10.76 -3.41 4.03
C THR A 99 11.46 -4.67 4.50
N GLU A 100 11.18 -5.15 5.71
CA GLU A 100 11.91 -6.28 6.32
C GLU A 100 11.11 -7.59 6.33
N ASN A 101 9.85 -7.60 5.89
CA ASN A 101 9.07 -8.82 5.83
C ASN A 101 9.54 -9.69 4.63
N PRO A 102 10.09 -10.91 4.86
CA PRO A 102 10.49 -11.80 3.79
C PRO A 102 9.23 -12.41 3.16
N VAL A 103 8.61 -11.68 2.24
CA VAL A 103 7.44 -12.19 1.51
C VAL A 103 7.96 -12.97 0.31
N SER A 104 7.89 -14.30 0.38
CA SER A 104 8.14 -15.16 -0.77
C SER A 104 6.99 -15.03 -1.77
N SER A 105 7.24 -15.30 -3.05
CA SER A 105 6.18 -15.26 -4.08
C SER A 105 5.04 -16.24 -3.78
N SER A 106 5.33 -17.35 -3.10
CA SER A 106 4.35 -18.32 -2.60
C SER A 106 3.44 -17.75 -1.52
N ASP A 107 3.96 -16.94 -0.58
CA ASP A 107 3.17 -16.36 0.51
C ASP A 107 2.09 -15.39 0.00
N VAL A 108 2.37 -14.69 -1.10
CA VAL A 108 1.40 -13.79 -1.73
C VAL A 108 0.25 -14.55 -2.39
N GLU A 109 0.53 -15.71 -2.98
CA GLU A 109 -0.48 -16.51 -3.69
C GLU A 109 -1.38 -17.24 -2.69
N SER A 110 -0.81 -17.83 -1.63
CA SER A 110 -1.58 -18.47 -0.55
C SER A 110 -2.53 -17.49 0.17
N ARG A 111 -2.11 -16.22 0.36
CA ARG A 111 -3.00 -15.19 0.94
C ARG A 111 -4.17 -14.84 0.02
N LYS A 112 -3.93 -14.72 -1.28
CA LYS A 112 -5.03 -14.47 -2.25
C LYS A 112 -6.02 -15.62 -2.26
N GLU A 113 -5.56 -16.87 -2.19
CA GLU A 113 -6.43 -18.06 -2.14
C GLU A 113 -7.29 -18.08 -0.87
N MET A 114 -6.71 -17.73 0.29
CA MET A 114 -7.46 -17.63 1.54
C MET A 114 -8.54 -16.54 1.51
N ASP A 115 -8.20 -15.34 1.03
CA ASP A 115 -9.17 -14.24 0.88
C ASP A 115 -10.31 -14.67 -0.07
N PHE A 116 -9.98 -15.21 -1.25
CA PHE A 116 -10.99 -15.66 -2.22
C PHE A 116 -11.87 -16.78 -1.67
N GLY A 117 -11.30 -17.71 -0.89
CA GLY A 117 -12.03 -18.79 -0.24
C GLY A 117 -13.04 -18.28 0.80
N LEU A 118 -12.66 -17.29 1.59
CA LEU A 118 -13.54 -16.63 2.57
C LEU A 118 -14.72 -15.92 1.90
N PHE A 119 -14.48 -15.22 0.79
CA PHE A 119 -15.57 -14.56 0.04
C PHE A 119 -16.51 -15.55 -0.66
N ARG A 120 -16.04 -16.75 -1.03
CA ARG A 120 -16.88 -17.78 -1.68
C ARG A 120 -17.83 -18.50 -0.73
N GLN A 121 -17.49 -18.59 0.56
CA GLN A 121 -18.33 -19.27 1.57
C GLN A 121 -19.46 -18.36 2.11
N ALA A 122 -19.43 -17.07 1.79
CA ALA A 122 -20.41 -16.08 2.26
C ALA A 122 -21.53 -15.76 1.25
N THR A 123 -21.71 -16.60 0.21
CA THR A 123 -22.79 -16.48 -0.80
C THR A 123 -23.47 -17.82 -0.97
#